data_AF-A0A2D8XK44-F1
#
_entry.id   AF-A0A2D8XK44-F1
#
_cell.length_a   1.000
_cell.length_b   1.000
_cell.length_c   1.000
_cell.angle_alpha   90.00
_cell.angle_beta   90.00
_cell.angle_gamma   90.00
#
_symmetry.space_group_name_H-M   'P 1'
#
loop_
_entity.id
_entity.type
_entity.pdbx_description
1 polymer ?
#
loop_
_entity_poly.entity_id
_entity_poly.type
_entity_poly.pdbx_seq_one_letter_code
_entity_poly.pdbx_strand_id
1 'polypeptide(L)'
;MGDTPTSYELITQADTLASKLMQAEGDEQIDAILADEAAWKDDVLVKLEAHRHVRAALQTKANHLMEQARLIAKHAKRIEQNIESLDARALALVCTYEESTGKDRAKLSDGSWVRSNHQESHKVVITNAELLDPYYTETFIRPDKKLIRQNIAKGAHIEGAELQSNITHSIRWSK
;
A
#
# COMPACT_ATOMS: atom_id res chain seq x y z
N MET A 1 -36.77 34.45 1.27
CA MET A 1 -36.42 33.03 1.47
C MET A 1 -36.14 32.88 2.94
N GLY A 2 -37.02 32.21 3.68
CA GLY A 2 -36.81 31.97 5.11
C GLY A 2 -35.53 31.16 5.29
N ASP A 3 -34.68 31.60 6.20
CA ASP A 3 -33.40 30.95 6.47
C ASP A 3 -33.69 29.55 7.02
N THR A 4 -33.28 28.50 6.30
CA THR A 4 -33.56 27.13 6.71
C THR A 4 -32.68 26.79 7.90
N PRO A 5 -33.24 26.38 9.05
CA PRO A 5 -32.47 26.22 10.27
C PRO A 5 -31.30 25.26 10.09
N THR A 6 -30.20 25.57 10.77
CA THR A 6 -29.02 24.72 10.82
C THR A 6 -29.29 23.48 11.67
N SER A 7 -28.53 22.41 11.45
CA SER A 7 -28.66 21.21 12.29
C SER A 7 -28.38 21.48 13.77
N TYR A 8 -27.52 22.46 14.07
CA TYR A 8 -27.26 22.88 15.44
C TYR A 8 -28.50 23.56 16.07
N GLU A 9 -29.13 24.49 15.34
CA GLU A 9 -30.35 25.17 15.79
C GLU A 9 -31.52 24.19 15.99
N LEU A 10 -31.68 23.20 15.11
CA LEU A 10 -32.72 22.19 15.28
C LEU A 10 -32.50 21.35 16.54
N ILE A 11 -31.25 21.07 16.91
CA ILE A 11 -30.94 20.32 18.13
C ILE A 11 -31.25 21.17 19.37
N THR A 12 -30.83 22.43 19.40
CA THR A 12 -31.09 23.32 20.55
C THR A 12 -32.58 23.67 20.69
N GLN A 13 -33.31 23.76 19.57
CA GLN A 13 -34.76 23.92 19.56
C GLN A 13 -35.46 22.69 20.17
N ALA A 14 -34.98 21.47 19.90
CA ALA A 14 -35.54 20.26 20.50
C ALA A 14 -35.43 20.27 22.02
N ASP A 15 -34.26 20.64 22.55
CA ASP A 15 -34.04 20.78 24.01
C ASP A 15 -34.94 21.86 24.63
N THR A 16 -35.15 22.96 23.89
CA THR A 16 -36.03 24.06 24.31
C THR A 16 -37.50 23.63 24.32
N LEU A 17 -37.96 22.92 23.30
CA LEU A 17 -39.32 22.38 23.21
C LEU A 17 -39.58 21.37 24.34
N ALA A 18 -38.64 20.46 24.60
CA ALA A 18 -38.75 19.51 25.70
C ALA A 18 -38.84 20.23 27.06
N SER A 19 -38.02 21.25 27.28
CA SER A 19 -38.04 22.07 28.50
C SER A 19 -39.36 22.82 28.68
N LYS A 20 -39.90 23.40 27.59
CA LYS A 20 -41.19 24.09 27.60
C LYS A 20 -42.34 23.13 27.92
N LEU A 21 -42.35 21.94 27.33
CA LEU A 21 -43.35 20.89 27.60
C LEU A 21 -43.34 20.47 29.08
N MET A 22 -42.16 20.34 29.69
CA MET A 22 -42.04 20.00 31.12
C MET A 22 -42.56 21.09 32.06
N GLN A 23 -42.63 22.35 31.60
CA GLN A 23 -43.03 23.51 32.40
C GLN A 23 -44.45 24.00 32.08
N ALA A 24 -45.14 23.39 31.11
CA ALA A 24 -46.44 23.85 30.65
C ALA A 24 -47.52 23.59 31.72
N GLU A 25 -48.31 24.62 32.02
CA GLU A 25 -49.45 24.52 32.93
C GLU A 25 -50.74 24.83 32.14
N GLY A 26 -51.49 23.78 31.82
CA GLY A 26 -52.78 23.88 31.12
C GLY A 26 -52.73 23.59 29.62
N ASP A 27 -53.89 23.19 29.09
CA ASP A 27 -54.00 22.60 27.75
C ASP A 27 -53.67 23.59 26.62
N GLU A 28 -54.01 24.88 26.76
CA GLU A 28 -53.72 25.89 25.72
C GLU A 28 -52.21 26.11 25.50
N GLN A 29 -51.39 26.01 26.56
CA GLN A 29 -49.94 26.12 26.44
C GLN A 29 -49.34 24.87 25.79
N ILE A 30 -49.89 23.69 26.14
CA ILE A 30 -49.47 22.42 25.57
C ILE A 30 -49.77 22.40 24.07
N ASP A 31 -50.97 22.82 23.65
CA ASP A 31 -51.37 22.87 22.23
C ASP A 31 -50.48 23.80 21.40
N ALA A 32 -50.11 24.96 21.95
CA ALA A 32 -49.17 25.88 21.28
C ALA A 32 -47.77 25.26 21.11
N ILE A 33 -47.25 24.55 22.13
CA ILE A 33 -45.95 23.88 22.04
C ILE A 33 -45.99 22.71 21.05
N LEU A 34 -47.09 21.96 20.97
CA LEU A 34 -47.27 20.88 20.00
C LEU A 34 -47.33 21.40 18.56
N ALA A 35 -47.87 22.60 18.34
CA ALA A 35 -47.81 23.25 17.03
C ALA A 35 -46.37 23.64 16.64
N ASP A 36 -45.59 24.18 17.58
CA ASP A 36 -44.16 24.47 17.37
C ASP A 36 -43.34 23.18 17.12
N GLU A 37 -43.67 22.08 17.82
CA GLU A 37 -43.05 20.76 17.61
C GLU A 37 -43.33 20.23 16.18
N ALA A 38 -44.56 20.39 15.69
CA ALA A 38 -44.92 19.98 14.34
C ALA A 38 -44.09 20.73 13.28
N ALA A 39 -43.94 22.05 13.43
CA ALA A 39 -43.11 22.86 12.54
C ALA A 39 -41.63 22.46 12.61
N TRP A 40 -41.09 22.27 13.82
CA TRP A 40 -39.72 21.79 14.02
C TRP A 40 -39.49 20.42 13.35
N LYS A 41 -40.45 19.50 13.47
CA LYS A 41 -40.37 18.17 12.88
C LYS A 41 -40.29 18.23 11.35
N ASP A 42 -41.08 19.11 10.72
CA ASP A 42 -41.02 19.30 9.27
C ASP A 42 -39.65 19.82 8.83
N ASP A 43 -39.08 20.79 9.55
CA ASP A 43 -37.73 21.31 9.28
C ASP A 43 -36.63 20.24 9.45
N VAL A 44 -36.76 19.40 10.48
CA VAL A 44 -35.86 18.24 10.69
C VAL A 44 -35.93 17.28 9.51
N LEU A 45 -37.13 16.95 9.02
CA LEU A 45 -37.30 16.05 7.89
C LEU A 45 -36.63 16.59 6.62
N VAL A 46 -36.83 17.88 6.31
CA VAL A 46 -36.17 18.55 5.19
C VAL A 46 -34.64 18.50 5.34
N LYS A 47 -34.11 18.72 6.54
CA LYS A 47 -32.67 18.69 6.79
C LYS A 47 -32.08 17.29 6.66
N LEU A 48 -32.78 16.29 7.18
CA LEU A 48 -32.38 14.89 7.08
C LEU A 48 -32.35 14.43 5.62
N GLU A 49 -33.32 14.84 4.81
CA GLU A 49 -33.35 14.56 3.39
C GLU A 49 -32.16 15.22 2.66
N ALA A 50 -31.88 16.49 2.94
CA ALA A 50 -30.71 17.18 2.40
C ALA A 50 -29.39 16.45 2.76
N HIS A 51 -29.22 16.06 4.02
CA HIS A 51 -28.05 15.29 4.47
C HIS A 51 -27.94 13.93 3.78
N ARG A 52 -29.07 13.23 3.60
CA ARG A 52 -29.12 11.96 2.85
C ARG A 52 -28.62 12.14 1.42
N HIS A 53 -29.06 13.19 0.72
CA HIS A 53 -28.63 13.48 -0.64
C HIS A 53 -27.13 13.81 -0.72
N VAL A 54 -26.65 14.70 0.15
CA VAL A 54 -25.22 15.05 0.21
C VAL A 54 -24.37 13.82 0.50
N ARG A 55 -24.77 13.00 1.47
CA ARG A 55 -24.09 11.73 1.80
C ARG A 55 -24.05 10.78 0.61
N ALA A 56 -25.16 10.60 -0.11
CA ALA A 56 -25.22 9.74 -1.29
C ALA A 56 -24.31 10.24 -2.42
N ALA A 57 -24.28 11.56 -2.66
CA ALA A 57 -23.40 12.17 -3.65
C ALA A 57 -21.93 11.99 -3.29
N LEU A 58 -21.56 12.22 -2.03
CA LEU A 58 -20.20 12.02 -1.54
C LEU A 58 -19.77 10.54 -1.62
N GLN A 59 -20.66 9.61 -1.28
CA GLN A 59 -20.38 8.18 -1.40
C GLN A 59 -20.12 7.79 -2.86
N THR A 60 -20.92 8.30 -3.79
CA THR A 60 -20.75 8.04 -5.23
C THR A 60 -19.41 8.58 -5.72
N LYS A 61 -19.03 9.80 -5.32
CA LYS A 61 -17.74 10.40 -5.65
C LYS A 61 -16.56 9.61 -5.07
N ALA A 62 -16.67 9.17 -3.82
CA ALA A 62 -15.65 8.35 -3.17
C ALA A 62 -15.45 7.03 -3.93
N ASN A 63 -16.54 6.33 -4.26
CA ASN A 63 -16.49 5.09 -5.03
C ASN A 63 -15.84 5.28 -6.40
N HIS A 64 -16.17 6.36 -7.11
CA HIS A 64 -15.55 6.69 -8.39
C HIS A 64 -14.04 6.90 -8.26
N LEU A 65 -13.59 7.68 -7.27
CA LEU A 65 -12.16 7.93 -7.04
C LEU A 65 -11.40 6.66 -6.66
N MET A 66 -12.01 5.77 -5.88
CA MET A 66 -11.42 4.47 -5.56
C MET A 66 -11.22 3.61 -6.80
N GLU A 67 -12.19 3.60 -7.72
CA GLU A 67 -12.06 2.84 -8.96
C GLU A 67 -10.98 3.41 -9.89
N GLN A 68 -10.90 4.74 -10.01
CA GLN A 68 -9.81 5.38 -10.76
C GLN A 68 -8.43 5.03 -10.18
N ALA A 69 -8.28 5.06 -8.84
CA ALA A 69 -7.04 4.68 -8.19
C ALA A 69 -6.63 3.23 -8.49
N ARG A 70 -7.60 2.30 -8.51
CA ARG A 70 -7.35 0.89 -8.89
C ARG A 70 -6.89 0.76 -10.34
N LEU A 71 -7.49 1.51 -11.26
CA LEU A 71 -7.08 1.51 -12.67
C LEU A 71 -5.66 2.02 -12.83
N ILE A 72 -5.31 3.13 -12.16
CA ILE A 72 -3.95 3.68 -12.17
C ILE A 72 -2.95 2.64 -11.64
N ALA A 73 -3.25 1.99 -10.52
CA ALA A 73 -2.39 0.94 -9.97
C ALA A 73 -2.20 -0.25 -10.94
N LYS A 74 -3.25 -0.66 -11.64
CA LYS A 74 -3.18 -1.70 -12.67
C LYS A 74 -2.29 -1.28 -13.85
N HIS A 75 -2.39 -0.03 -14.28
CA HIS A 75 -1.54 0.51 -15.35
C HIS A 75 -0.07 0.61 -14.92
N ALA A 76 0.20 1.09 -13.69
CA ALA A 76 1.55 1.13 -13.13
C ALA A 76 2.20 -0.26 -13.13
N LYS A 77 1.49 -1.28 -12.63
CA LYS A 77 1.97 -2.66 -12.64
C LYS A 77 2.27 -3.18 -14.04
N ARG A 78 1.45 -2.83 -15.04
CA ARG A 78 1.71 -3.21 -16.45
C ARG A 78 2.96 -2.51 -17.00
N ILE A 79 3.19 -1.26 -16.63
CA ILE A 79 4.40 -0.51 -17.01
C ILE A 79 5.64 -1.17 -16.40
N GLU A 80 5.61 -1.53 -15.12
CA GLU A 80 6.68 -2.26 -14.45
C GLU A 80 7.01 -3.57 -15.18
N GLN A 81 6.00 -4.39 -15.49
CA GLN A 81 6.19 -5.62 -16.26
C GLN A 81 6.78 -5.40 -17.66
N ASN A 82 6.38 -4.31 -18.33
CA ASN A 82 6.95 -3.95 -19.63
C ASN A 82 8.42 -3.53 -19.49
N ILE A 83 8.77 -2.78 -18.45
CA ILE A 83 10.16 -2.39 -18.15
C ILE A 83 10.98 -3.65 -17.88
N GLU A 84 10.52 -4.56 -17.02
CA GLU A 84 11.19 -5.84 -16.76
C GLU A 84 11.41 -6.66 -18.04
N SER A 85 10.40 -6.71 -18.92
CA SER A 85 10.54 -7.40 -20.21
C SER A 85 11.51 -6.71 -21.14
N LEU A 86 11.58 -5.38 -21.14
CA LEU A 86 12.54 -4.62 -21.95
C LEU A 86 13.96 -4.82 -21.44
N ASP A 87 14.15 -4.76 -20.12
CA ASP A 87 15.42 -5.05 -19.47
C ASP A 87 15.87 -6.49 -19.78
N ALA A 88 14.98 -7.49 -19.69
CA ALA A 88 15.35 -8.87 -20.04
C ALA A 88 15.86 -8.99 -21.49
N ARG A 89 15.22 -8.29 -22.44
CA ARG A 89 15.65 -8.27 -23.86
C ARG A 89 16.95 -7.49 -24.05
N ALA A 90 17.09 -6.34 -23.40
CA ALA A 90 18.30 -5.54 -23.45
C ALA A 90 19.49 -6.32 -22.86
N LEU A 91 19.27 -7.12 -21.81
CA LEU A 91 20.29 -7.95 -21.20
C LEU A 91 20.78 -9.01 -22.19
N ALA A 92 19.84 -9.71 -22.83
CA ALA A 92 20.17 -10.68 -23.87
C ALA A 92 20.98 -10.04 -25.00
N LEU A 93 20.58 -8.85 -25.47
CA LEU A 93 21.32 -8.11 -26.50
C LEU A 93 22.74 -7.74 -26.05
N VAL A 94 22.89 -7.25 -24.82
CA VAL A 94 24.20 -6.86 -24.28
C VAL A 94 25.12 -8.06 -24.11
N CYS A 95 24.61 -9.20 -23.62
CA CYS A 95 25.39 -10.44 -23.56
C CYS A 95 25.85 -10.88 -24.96
N THR A 96 24.96 -10.85 -25.97
CA THR A 96 25.36 -11.18 -27.35
C THR A 96 26.36 -10.19 -27.95
N TYR A 97 26.28 -8.91 -27.57
CA TYR A 97 27.26 -7.90 -27.97
C TYR A 97 28.63 -8.14 -27.31
N GLU A 98 28.66 -8.47 -26.03
CA GLU A 98 29.88 -8.82 -25.29
C GLU A 98 30.57 -10.04 -25.93
N GLU A 99 29.81 -11.09 -26.26
CA GLU A 99 30.31 -12.30 -26.93
C GLU A 99 30.86 -12.02 -28.33
N SER A 100 30.15 -11.21 -29.13
CA SER A 100 30.52 -10.97 -30.54
C SER A 100 31.64 -9.95 -30.72
N THR A 101 31.77 -8.98 -29.81
CA THR A 101 32.75 -7.88 -29.93
C THR A 101 33.91 -7.99 -28.96
N GLY A 102 33.81 -8.83 -27.93
CA GLY A 102 34.77 -8.92 -26.82
C GLY A 102 34.81 -7.69 -25.92
N LYS A 103 33.86 -6.75 -26.07
CA LYS A 103 33.79 -5.52 -25.28
C LYS A 103 32.80 -5.68 -24.14
N ASP A 104 33.20 -5.24 -22.95
CA ASP A 104 32.44 -5.31 -21.69
C ASP A 104 31.28 -4.31 -21.58
N ARG A 105 31.05 -3.46 -22.60
CA ARG A 105 29.98 -2.46 -22.62
C ARG A 105 29.67 -1.96 -24.03
N ALA A 106 28.39 -1.68 -24.28
CA ALA A 106 27.92 -1.03 -25.48
C ALA A 106 27.71 0.47 -25.23
N LYS A 107 28.25 1.32 -26.11
CA LYS A 107 27.98 2.77 -26.12
C LYS A 107 26.75 3.04 -26.96
N LEU A 108 25.85 3.87 -26.44
CA LEU A 108 24.62 4.29 -27.10
C LEU A 108 24.83 5.61 -27.85
N SER A 109 23.91 5.93 -28.76
CA SER A 109 24.00 7.10 -29.64
C SER A 109 23.92 8.44 -28.89
N ASP A 110 23.33 8.44 -27.70
CA ASP A 110 23.24 9.60 -26.81
C ASP A 110 24.49 9.77 -25.93
N GLY A 111 25.50 8.92 -26.08
CA GLY A 111 26.74 8.94 -25.31
C GLY A 111 26.68 8.14 -24.00
N SER A 112 25.52 7.63 -23.62
CA SER A 112 25.39 6.72 -22.48
C SER A 112 25.93 5.31 -22.80
N TRP A 113 25.99 4.43 -21.80
CA TRP A 113 26.41 3.05 -22.02
C TRP A 113 25.57 2.05 -21.22
N VAL A 114 25.56 0.82 -21.71
CA VAL A 114 24.92 -0.32 -21.08
C VAL A 114 25.90 -1.49 -21.00
N ARG A 115 25.87 -2.24 -19.89
CA ARG A 115 26.69 -3.45 -19.70
C ARG A 115 25.91 -4.52 -18.96
N SER A 116 26.27 -5.78 -19.18
CA SER A 116 25.81 -6.87 -18.32
C SER A 116 26.55 -6.80 -16.98
N ASN A 117 25.85 -7.06 -15.88
CA ASN A 117 26.48 -7.16 -14.57
C ASN A 117 26.26 -8.55 -14.00
N HIS A 118 27.37 -9.24 -13.75
CA HIS A 118 27.38 -10.54 -13.10
C HIS A 118 27.61 -10.33 -11.61
N GLN A 119 26.59 -10.63 -10.81
CA GLN A 119 26.74 -10.68 -9.37
C GLN A 119 26.50 -12.10 -8.90
N GLU A 120 27.57 -12.73 -8.42
CA GLU A 120 27.49 -14.02 -7.76
C GLU A 120 27.23 -13.80 -6.27
N SER A 121 26.15 -14.39 -5.78
CA SER A 121 25.81 -14.35 -4.36
C SER A 121 25.73 -15.77 -3.80
N HIS A 122 26.22 -15.95 -2.59
CA HIS A 122 26.26 -17.24 -1.94
C HIS A 122 25.24 -17.31 -0.81
N LYS A 123 24.31 -18.26 -0.92
CA LYS A 123 23.33 -18.54 0.14
C LYS A 123 23.75 -19.81 0.89
N VAL A 124 23.71 -19.74 2.22
CA VAL A 124 23.85 -20.93 3.06
C VAL A 124 22.50 -21.62 3.16
N VAL A 125 22.46 -22.88 2.72
CA VAL A 125 21.32 -23.78 2.88
C VAL A 125 21.67 -24.77 3.99
N ILE A 126 20.81 -24.86 5.00
CA ILE A 126 20.96 -25.86 6.07
C ILE A 126 20.19 -27.09 5.62
N THR A 127 20.91 -28.18 5.41
CA THR A 127 20.35 -29.47 4.95
C THR A 127 19.93 -30.32 6.14
N ASN A 128 20.68 -30.28 7.23
CA ASN A 128 20.32 -30.92 8.49
C ASN A 128 20.83 -30.08 9.68
N ALA A 129 19.90 -29.55 10.47
CA ALA A 129 20.24 -28.71 11.62
C ALA A 129 20.83 -29.50 12.80
N GLU A 130 20.56 -30.80 12.91
CA GLU A 130 21.01 -31.63 14.03
C GLU A 130 22.48 -32.05 13.90
N LEU A 131 23.01 -32.09 12.67
CA LEU A 131 24.41 -32.37 12.38
C LEU A 131 25.32 -31.14 12.48
N LEU A 132 24.73 -29.98 12.73
CA LEU A 132 25.42 -28.70 12.68
C LEU A 132 26.11 -28.47 14.03
N ASP A 133 27.42 -28.20 13.99
CA ASP A 133 28.21 -27.98 15.21
C ASP A 133 27.56 -26.86 16.07
N PRO A 134 27.34 -27.09 17.38
CA PRO A 134 26.83 -26.08 18.31
C PRO A 134 27.54 -24.72 18.24
N TYR A 135 28.82 -24.70 17.86
CA TYR A 135 29.61 -23.49 17.58
C TYR A 135 28.94 -22.56 16.55
N TYR A 136 28.20 -23.10 15.58
CA TYR A 136 27.47 -22.34 14.56
C TYR A 136 26.02 -22.05 14.93
N THR A 137 25.59 -22.45 16.13
CA THR A 137 24.23 -22.23 16.65
C THR A 137 24.34 -21.52 18.00
N GLU A 138 24.64 -20.24 18.00
CA GLU A 138 24.71 -19.47 19.25
C GLU A 138 23.33 -19.43 19.93
N THR A 139 23.19 -20.31 20.92
CA THR A 139 22.34 -20.25 22.13
C THR A 139 20.82 -20.08 22.01
N PHE A 140 20.21 -19.76 20.85
CA PHE A 140 18.77 -19.99 20.61
C PHE A 140 18.44 -20.25 19.11
N ILE A 141 18.08 -21.50 18.81
CA ILE A 141 17.18 -22.03 17.76
C ILE A 141 17.52 -21.71 16.27
N ARG A 142 18.42 -20.77 15.94
CA ARG A 142 18.76 -20.46 14.53
C ARG A 142 20.28 -20.39 14.28
N PRO A 143 20.78 -21.09 13.24
CA PRO A 143 22.20 -21.12 12.91
C PRO A 143 22.72 -19.81 12.31
N ASP A 144 23.96 -19.45 12.65
CA ASP A 144 24.65 -18.26 12.12
C ASP A 144 25.15 -18.51 10.69
N LYS A 145 24.29 -18.18 9.73
CA LYS A 145 24.58 -18.27 8.29
C LYS A 145 25.74 -17.38 7.85
N LYS A 146 26.09 -16.33 8.57
CA LYS A 146 27.20 -15.44 8.19
C LYS A 146 28.54 -16.11 8.49
N LEU A 147 28.68 -16.68 9.69
CA LEU A 147 29.88 -17.40 10.11
C LEU A 147 30.09 -18.67 9.27
N ILE A 148 29.04 -19.47 9.08
CA ILE A 148 29.06 -20.67 8.22
C ILE A 148 29.53 -20.32 6.81
N ARG A 149 28.97 -19.26 6.19
CA ARG A 149 29.37 -18.80 4.86
C ARG A 149 30.86 -18.48 4.79
N GLN A 150 31.38 -17.75 5.77
CA GLN A 150 32.78 -17.34 5.78
C GLN A 150 33.73 -18.54 5.89
N ASN A 151 33.39 -19.52 6.70
CA ASN A 151 34.22 -20.71 6.89
C ASN A 151 34.19 -21.64 5.69
N ILE A 152 33.01 -21.89 5.08
CA ILE A 152 32.94 -22.68 3.83
C ILE A 152 33.66 -21.95 2.69
N ALA A 153 33.52 -20.62 2.57
CA ALA A 153 34.23 -19.84 1.56
C ALA A 153 35.77 -19.86 1.72
N LYS A 154 36.27 -20.12 2.93
CA LYS A 154 37.70 -20.34 3.22
C LYS A 154 38.15 -21.79 2.99
N GLY A 155 37.26 -22.67 2.53
CA GLY A 155 37.55 -24.07 2.23
C GLY A 155 37.24 -25.06 3.36
N ALA A 156 36.60 -24.64 4.46
CA ALA A 156 36.19 -25.57 5.51
C ALA A 156 34.94 -26.36 5.11
N HIS A 157 34.92 -27.66 5.38
CA HIS A 157 33.71 -28.47 5.30
C HIS A 157 32.90 -28.31 6.60
N ILE A 158 31.61 -28.00 6.49
CA ILE A 158 30.69 -27.88 7.64
C ILE A 158 29.56 -28.88 7.43
N GLU A 159 29.45 -29.88 8.29
CA GLU A 159 28.37 -30.87 8.23
C GLU A 159 27.01 -30.19 8.45
N GLY A 160 26.01 -30.57 7.63
CA GLY A 160 24.65 -30.03 7.70
C GLY A 160 24.42 -28.68 7.01
N ALA A 161 25.43 -28.07 6.39
CA ALA A 161 25.29 -26.82 5.64
C ALA A 161 26.13 -26.76 4.37
N GLU A 162 25.58 -26.16 3.32
CA GLU A 162 26.24 -26.02 2.02
C GLU A 162 26.12 -24.59 1.47
N LEU A 163 27.09 -24.18 0.65
CA LEU A 163 27.00 -22.95 -0.13
C LEU A 163 26.37 -23.25 -1.49
N GLN A 164 25.21 -22.63 -1.73
CA GLN A 164 24.63 -22.59 -3.06
C GLN A 164 24.98 -21.25 -3.71
N SER A 165 25.65 -21.30 -4.85
CA SER A 165 25.88 -20.14 -5.70
C SER A 165 24.60 -19.82 -6.47
N ASN A 166 24.16 -18.57 -6.34
CA ASN A 166 23.07 -18.01 -7.14
C ASN A 166 23.66 -16.90 -8.00
N ILE A 167 23.71 -17.16 -9.30
CA ILE A 167 24.14 -16.18 -10.30
C ILE A 167 22.90 -15.37 -10.68
N THR A 168 22.95 -14.05 -10.43
CA THR A 168 21.91 -13.13 -10.88
C THR A 168 22.47 -12.26 -11.98
N HIS A 169 21.85 -12.30 -13.15
CA HIS A 169 22.17 -11.42 -14.26
C HIS A 169 21.26 -10.19 -14.20
N SER A 170 21.86 -9.00 -14.34
CA SER A 170 21.14 -7.73 -14.32
C SER A 170 21.79 -6.74 -15.29
N ILE A 171 21.03 -5.72 -15.70
CA ILE A 171 21.57 -4.60 -16.47
C ILE A 171 21.99 -3.48 -15.53
N ARG A 172 23.09 -2.82 -15.88
CA ARG A 172 23.40 -1.49 -15.34
C ARG A 172 23.44 -0.46 -16.47
N TRP A 173 22.60 0.55 -16.35
CA TRP A 173 22.57 1.74 -17.19
C TRP A 173 23.49 2.84 -16.62
N SER A 174 24.17 3.60 -17.46
CA SER A 174 24.77 4.87 -17.04
C SER A 174 23.75 6.01 -17.09
N LYS A 175 23.84 6.97 -16.16
CA LYS A 175 23.16 8.26 -16.30
C LYS A 175 23.85 9.11 -17.37
#